data_AF-S9U3S8-F1
#
_entry.id   AF-S9U3S8-F1
#
_cell.length_a   1.000
_cell.length_b   1.000
_cell.length_c   1.000
_cell.angle_alpha   90.00
_cell.angle_beta   90.00
_cell.angle_gamma   90.00
#
_symmetry.space_group_name_H-M   'P 1'
#
loop_
_entity.id
_entity.type
_entity.pdbx_description
1 polymer ?
#
loop_
_entity_poly.entity_id
_entity_poly.type
_entity_poly.pdbx_seq_one_letter_code
_entity_poly.pdbx_strand_id
1 'polypeptide(L)'
;MGVNTKYRRKIVRLNKVFYWYVTPDFEDEGNIKLHILSEDKKFIVAYEVGQNSRPNKNPFIVIMGKEFVGLNNEYTGYRRALTPLWEDDLITPGLVGKIIDWCYSTEKELTLVDWQGELLR
;
A
#
# COMPACT_ATOMS: atom_id res chain seq x y z
N MET A 1 20.13 7.17 -2.30
CA MET A 1 20.24 5.79 -1.79
C MET A 1 19.43 4.88 -2.68
N GLY A 2 20.05 3.93 -3.39
CA GLY A 2 19.35 3.06 -4.35
C GLY A 2 18.43 2.02 -3.69
N VAL A 3 17.43 1.57 -4.45
CA VAL A 3 16.58 0.43 -4.12
C VAL A 3 17.26 -0.85 -4.60
N ASN A 4 17.35 -1.87 -3.74
CA ASN A 4 17.83 -3.19 -4.16
C ASN A 4 16.79 -3.80 -5.12
N THR A 5 17.18 -4.02 -6.37
CA THR A 5 16.29 -4.44 -7.47
C THR A 5 16.06 -5.95 -7.55
N LYS A 6 16.78 -6.74 -6.74
CA LYS A 6 16.70 -8.21 -6.82
C LYS A 6 15.31 -8.69 -6.38
N TYR A 7 14.65 -9.48 -7.23
CA TYR A 7 13.28 -10.03 -7.04
C TYR A 7 12.13 -9.02 -7.01
N ARG A 8 12.36 -7.78 -7.45
CA ARG A 8 11.32 -6.73 -7.48
C ARG A 8 10.89 -6.46 -8.92
N ARG A 9 9.59 -6.35 -9.14
CA ARG A 9 9.01 -5.95 -10.42
C ARG A 9 9.00 -4.42 -10.48
N LYS A 10 9.37 -3.88 -11.65
CA LYS A 10 9.36 -2.44 -11.92
C LYS A 10 8.06 -2.05 -12.60
N ILE A 11 7.51 -0.90 -12.23
CA ILE A 11 6.39 -0.26 -12.92
C ILE A 11 6.64 1.25 -12.99
N VAL A 12 6.32 1.86 -14.12
CA VAL A 12 6.42 3.31 -14.31
C VAL A 12 5.00 3.88 -14.34
N ARG A 13 4.70 4.79 -13.41
CA ARG A 13 3.41 5.46 -13.28
C ARG A 13 3.64 6.89 -12.82
N LEU A 14 2.77 7.84 -13.21
CA LEU A 14 2.87 9.25 -12.79
C LEU A 14 4.26 9.88 -13.03
N ASN A 15 4.90 9.50 -14.14
CA ASN A 15 6.28 9.90 -14.48
C ASN A 15 7.34 9.55 -13.41
N LYS A 16 7.05 8.55 -12.57
CA LYS A 16 7.91 8.05 -11.49
C LYS A 16 8.12 6.54 -11.63
N VAL A 17 9.30 6.09 -11.17
CA VAL A 17 9.63 4.68 -11.11
C VAL A 17 9.24 4.11 -9.76
N PHE A 18 8.45 3.05 -9.79
CA PHE A 18 8.07 2.26 -8.63
C PHE A 18 8.59 0.83 -8.76
N TYR A 19 8.92 0.26 -7.61
CA TYR A 19 9.30 -1.14 -7.45
C TYR A 19 8.29 -1.80 -6.52
N TRP A 20 7.86 -3.00 -6.88
CA TRP A 20 6.93 -3.76 -6.08
C TRP A 20 7.34 -5.23 -6.00
N TYR A 21 6.98 -5.87 -4.90
CA TYR A 21 7.24 -7.28 -4.67
C TYR A 21 6.21 -7.84 -3.70
N VAL A 22 6.01 -9.14 -3.77
CA VAL A 22 5.07 -9.87 -2.93
C VAL A 22 5.87 -10.78 -2.02
N THR A 23 5.60 -10.70 -0.72
CA THR A 23 6.22 -11.56 0.29
C THR A 23 5.14 -12.34 1.03
N PRO A 24 5.21 -13.68 1.05
CA PRO A 24 4.42 -14.47 1.98
C PRO A 24 4.91 -14.21 3.41
N ASP A 25 4.01 -13.79 4.28
CA ASP A 25 4.26 -13.67 5.71
C ASP A 25 3.94 -15.02 6.35
N PHE A 26 4.99 -15.82 6.59
CA PHE A 26 4.84 -17.17 7.14
C PHE A 26 4.65 -17.18 8.67
N GLU A 27 4.94 -16.05 9.34
CA GLU A 27 4.80 -15.94 10.80
C GLU A 27 3.39 -15.48 11.20
N ASP A 28 2.73 -14.68 10.37
CA ASP A 28 1.38 -14.18 10.59
C ASP A 28 0.40 -14.84 9.59
N GLU A 29 -0.06 -16.06 9.94
CA GLU A 29 -1.24 -16.72 9.34
C GLU A 29 -1.24 -16.92 7.81
N GLY A 30 -0.08 -16.98 7.15
CA GLY A 30 -0.01 -17.22 5.70
C GLY A 30 -0.48 -16.04 4.86
N ASN A 31 -0.48 -14.84 5.43
CA ASN A 31 -0.92 -13.62 4.76
C ASN A 31 0.09 -13.18 3.69
N ILE A 32 -0.39 -12.91 2.48
CA ILE A 32 0.47 -12.44 1.39
C ILE A 32 0.52 -10.91 1.45
N LYS A 33 1.71 -10.32 1.58
CA LYS A 33 1.89 -8.86 1.60
C LYS A 33 2.49 -8.35 0.31
N LEU A 34 1.80 -7.41 -0.34
CA LEU A 34 2.28 -6.64 -1.48
C LEU A 34 2.97 -5.37 -0.97
N HIS A 35 4.26 -5.24 -1.24
CA HIS A 35 5.03 -4.03 -0.96
C HIS A 35 5.21 -3.22 -2.25
N ILE A 36 4.96 -1.92 -2.19
CA ILE A 36 5.18 -0.97 -3.29
C ILE A 36 6.02 0.19 -2.75
N LEU A 37 7.09 0.54 -3.45
CA LEU A 37 7.96 1.65 -3.07
C LEU A 37 8.45 2.42 -4.30
N SER A 38 8.68 3.72 -4.14
CA SER A 38 9.34 4.52 -5.18
C SER A 38 10.86 4.31 -5.16
N GLU A 39 11.50 4.61 -6.29
CA GLU A 39 12.97 4.59 -6.41
C GLU A 39 13.68 5.43 -5.35
N ASP A 40 13.10 6.58 -5.02
CA ASP A 40 13.64 7.51 -4.03
C ASP A 40 13.28 7.11 -2.58
N LYS A 41 12.52 6.02 -2.39
CA LYS A 41 12.01 5.52 -1.10
C LYS A 41 11.17 6.53 -0.30
N LYS A 42 10.76 7.64 -0.93
CA LYS A 42 9.82 8.61 -0.35
C LYS A 42 8.40 8.07 -0.27
N PHE A 43 8.01 7.25 -1.24
CA PHE A 43 6.75 6.52 -1.27
C PHE A 43 7.02 5.07 -0.87
N ILE A 44 6.36 4.60 0.18
CA ILE A 44 6.45 3.21 0.64
C ILE A 44 5.08 2.83 1.19
N VAL A 45 4.47 1.81 0.63
CA VAL A 45 3.19 1.27 1.08
C VAL A 45 3.24 -0.26 1.11
N ALA A 46 2.49 -0.87 2.01
CA ALA A 46 2.23 -2.30 2.03
C ALA A 46 0.74 -2.57 2.11
N TYR A 47 0.29 -3.50 1.29
CA TYR A 47 -1.09 -3.95 1.22
C TYR A 47 -1.13 -5.46 1.47
N GLU A 48 -2.02 -5.91 2.33
CA GLU A 48 -2.23 -7.33 2.54
C GLU A 48 -3.25 -7.85 1.53
N VAL A 49 -2.83 -8.86 0.78
CA VAL A 49 -3.57 -9.54 -0.27
C VAL A 49 -4.48 -10.57 0.39
N GLY A 50 -5.71 -10.70 -0.10
CA GLY A 50 -6.74 -11.54 0.48
C GLY A 50 -7.62 -10.84 1.52
N GLN A 51 -7.36 -9.57 1.85
CA GLN A 51 -8.16 -8.82 2.83
C GLN A 51 -9.62 -8.67 2.39
N ASN A 52 -9.88 -8.48 1.09
CA ASN A 52 -11.25 -8.39 0.57
C ASN A 52 -12.07 -9.66 0.81
N SER A 53 -11.41 -10.82 0.84
CA SER A 53 -12.07 -12.11 1.07
C SER A 53 -12.36 -12.39 2.54
N ARG A 54 -11.88 -11.55 3.47
CA ARG A 54 -12.09 -11.72 4.92
C ARG A 54 -13.41 -11.07 5.34
N PRO A 55 -14.42 -11.86 5.76
CA PRO A 55 -15.66 -11.28 6.26
C PRO A 55 -15.35 -10.47 7.53
N ASN A 56 -15.95 -9.27 7.62
CA ASN A 56 -15.93 -8.41 8.81
C ASN A 56 -14.64 -7.61 9.09
N LYS A 57 -13.72 -7.49 8.13
CA LYS A 57 -12.57 -6.55 8.22
C LYS A 57 -12.59 -5.58 7.04
N ASN A 58 -12.41 -4.30 7.34
CA ASN A 58 -12.23 -3.30 6.30
C ASN A 58 -10.81 -3.39 5.75
N PRO A 59 -10.61 -3.50 4.43
CA PRO A 59 -9.27 -3.55 3.86
C PRO A 59 -8.57 -2.22 4.10
N PHE A 60 -7.28 -2.31 4.43
CA PHE A 60 -6.47 -1.15 4.71
C PHE A 60 -5.08 -1.29 4.10
N ILE A 61 -4.48 -0.15 3.79
CA ILE A 61 -3.10 -0.08 3.33
C ILE A 61 -2.23 0.56 4.40
N VAL A 62 -1.07 -0.04 4.63
CA VAL A 62 -0.04 0.49 5.53
C VAL A 62 0.84 1.45 4.74
N ILE A 63 0.84 2.71 5.14
CA ILE A 63 1.65 3.77 4.56
C ILE A 63 2.87 3.99 5.46
N MET A 64 4.05 3.72 4.90
CA MET A 64 5.34 3.87 5.59
C MET A 64 6.16 5.03 5.01
N GLY A 65 5.83 5.46 3.79
CA GLY A 65 6.47 6.58 3.11
C GLY A 65 5.95 7.93 3.61
N LYS A 66 6.74 8.98 3.33
CA LYS A 66 6.37 10.37 3.61
C LYS A 66 5.57 11.01 2.47
N GLU A 67 5.71 10.48 1.25
CA GLU A 67 5.05 11.03 0.07
C GLU A 67 3.74 10.27 -0.18
N PHE A 68 2.65 10.78 0.37
CA PHE A 68 1.30 10.26 0.13
C PHE A 68 0.32 11.43 0.13
N VAL A 69 -0.47 11.54 -0.93
CA VAL A 69 -1.38 12.67 -1.11
C VAL A 69 -2.55 12.55 -0.14
N GLY A 70 -2.76 13.59 0.68
CA GLY A 70 -3.79 13.64 1.72
C GLY A 70 -3.29 13.36 3.14
N LEU A 71 -2.01 13.05 3.34
CA LEU A 71 -1.43 12.91 4.68
C LEU A 71 -0.70 14.18 5.13
N ASN A 72 -1.02 14.67 6.34
CA ASN A 72 -0.27 15.75 6.97
C ASN A 72 1.18 15.31 7.23
N ASN A 73 2.15 16.14 6.85
CA ASN A 73 3.58 15.82 6.86
C ASN A 73 4.20 15.74 8.28
N GLU A 74 3.42 16.03 9.31
CA GLU A 74 3.87 16.18 10.70
C GLU A 74 4.01 14.87 11.46
N TYR A 75 3.30 13.81 11.05
CA TYR A 75 3.33 12.53 11.77
C TYR A 75 4.43 11.60 11.24
N THR A 76 5.32 11.20 12.14
CA THR A 76 6.48 10.32 11.88
C THR A 76 6.17 8.91 12.40
N GLY A 77 5.64 8.05 11.53
CA GLY A 77 5.30 6.67 11.88
C GLY A 77 4.55 5.95 10.76
N TYR A 78 4.26 4.66 10.98
CA TYR A 78 3.40 3.89 10.10
C TYR A 78 1.95 4.33 10.25
N ARG A 79 1.29 4.65 9.13
CA ARG A 79 -0.13 4.98 9.11
C ARG A 79 -0.90 3.89 8.40
N ARG A 80 -2.18 3.74 8.71
CA ARG A 80 -3.08 2.84 7.98
C ARG A 80 -4.24 3.67 7.45
N ALA A 81 -4.60 3.44 6.20
CA ALA A 81 -5.74 4.08 5.57
C ALA A 81 -6.67 3.03 5.00
N LEU A 82 -7.98 3.24 5.13
CA LEU A 82 -8.96 2.38 4.47
C LEU A 82 -8.77 2.46 2.96
N THR A 83 -8.83 1.30 2.33
CA THR A 83 -8.78 1.20 0.88
C THR A 83 -10.16 0.84 0.36
N PRO A 84 -10.50 1.23 -0.88
CA PRO A 84 -11.62 0.62 -1.57
C PRO A 84 -11.37 -0.87 -1.75
N LEU A 85 -12.45 -1.63 -1.97
CA LEU A 85 -12.36 -3.05 -2.26
C LEU A 85 -11.68 -3.23 -3.63
N TRP A 86 -10.52 -3.86 -3.62
CA TRP A 86 -9.79 -4.24 -4.82
C TRP A 86 -9.98 -5.74 -5.09
N GLU A 87 -10.01 -6.12 -6.36
CA GLU A 87 -9.91 -7.53 -6.76
C GLU A 87 -8.46 -7.98 -6.57
N ASP A 88 -8.16 -8.48 -5.38
CA ASP A 88 -6.81 -8.86 -4.95
C ASP A 88 -6.50 -10.36 -5.09
N ASP A 89 -7.39 -11.15 -5.70
CA ASP A 89 -7.19 -12.59 -5.97
C ASP A 89 -5.86 -12.87 -6.72
N LEU A 90 -5.47 -11.96 -7.62
CA LEU A 90 -4.23 -12.06 -8.36
C LEU A 90 -3.49 -10.72 -8.44
N ILE A 91 -2.24 -10.71 -7.95
CA ILE A 91 -1.41 -9.50 -7.96
C ILE A 91 -0.84 -9.24 -9.35
N THR A 92 -1.56 -8.39 -10.08
CA THR A 92 -1.19 -7.91 -11.41
C THR A 92 -0.51 -6.54 -11.34
N PRO A 93 0.34 -6.19 -12.32
CA PRO A 93 0.84 -4.82 -12.46
C PRO A 93 -0.30 -3.80 -12.65
N GLY A 94 -1.45 -4.23 -13.16
CA GLY A 94 -2.65 -3.40 -13.27
C GLY A 94 -3.23 -3.02 -11.89
N LEU A 95 -3.35 -3.99 -10.98
CA LEU A 95 -3.75 -3.74 -9.59
C LEU A 95 -2.75 -2.82 -8.89
N VAL A 96 -1.45 -3.09 -9.01
CA VAL A 96 -0.39 -2.24 -8.45
C VAL A 96 -0.51 -0.80 -8.98
N GLY A 97 -0.79 -0.64 -10.28
CA GLY A 97 -1.08 0.66 -10.87
C GLY A 97 -2.28 1.35 -10.21
N LYS A 98 -3.42 0.66 -10.09
CA LYS A 98 -4.62 1.18 -9.43
C LYS A 98 -4.33 1.64 -7.98
N ILE A 99 -3.53 0.87 -7.24
CA ILE A 99 -3.13 1.24 -5.87
C ILE A 99 -2.30 2.52 -5.88
N ILE A 100 -1.31 2.63 -6.78
CA ILE A 100 -0.47 3.83 -6.90
C ILE A 100 -1.33 5.04 -7.27
N ASP A 101 -2.17 4.92 -8.31
CA ASP A 101 -3.08 6.00 -8.74
C ASP A 101 -4.01 6.42 -7.60
N TRP A 102 -4.57 5.46 -6.84
CA TRP A 102 -5.36 5.75 -5.64
C TRP A 102 -4.54 6.50 -4.58
N CYS A 103 -3.30 6.09 -4.30
CA CYS A 103 -2.44 6.76 -3.32
C CYS A 103 -2.11 8.23 -3.69
N TYR A 104 -2.05 8.54 -4.99
CA TYR A 104 -1.76 9.89 -5.49
C TYR A 104 -3.02 10.73 -5.82
N SER A 105 -4.22 10.13 -5.82
CA SER A 105 -5.45 10.87 -6.08
C SER A 105 -5.73 11.92 -4.98
N THR A 106 -6.10 13.14 -5.36
CA THR A 106 -6.50 14.23 -4.44
C THR A 106 -7.99 14.22 -4.12
N GLU A 107 -8.79 13.48 -4.87
CA GLU A 107 -10.26 13.46 -4.78
C GLU A 107 -10.78 12.39 -3.80
N LYS A 108 -9.89 11.74 -3.06
CA LYS A 108 -10.26 10.69 -2.10
C LYS A 108 -10.43 11.26 -0.70
N GLU A 109 -11.47 10.80 -0.02
CA GLU A 109 -11.55 10.92 1.44
C GLU A 109 -10.60 9.90 2.07
N LEU A 110 -9.52 10.41 2.67
CA LEU A 110 -8.52 9.56 3.32
C LEU A 110 -8.96 9.28 4.75
N THR A 111 -9.50 8.09 4.95
CA THR A 111 -9.93 7.63 6.28
C THR A 111 -8.81 6.87 6.96
N LEU A 112 -8.20 7.49 7.97
CA LEU A 112 -7.12 6.88 8.76
C LEU A 112 -7.69 5.92 9.80
N VAL A 113 -7.02 4.78 9.95
CA VAL A 113 -7.41 3.72 10.87
C VAL A 113 -6.27 3.28 11.76
N ASP A 114 -6.63 2.71 12.90
CA ASP A 114 -5.72 2.10 13.85
C ASP A 114 -5.30 0.68 13.41
N TRP A 115 -4.47 -0.02 14.21
CA TRP A 115 -3.99 -1.37 13.89
C TRP A 115 -5.11 -2.41 13.73
N GLN A 116 -6.29 -2.17 14.31
CA GLN A 116 -7.48 -3.02 14.14
C GLN A 116 -8.34 -2.67 12.92
N GLY A 117 -8.03 -1.59 12.19
CA GLY A 117 -8.89 -1.12 11.09
C GLY A 117 -10.06 -0.24 11.56
N GLU A 118 -10.08 0.15 12.83
CA GLU A 118 -11.05 1.10 13.38
C GLU A 118 -10.65 2.55 13.12
N LEU A 119 -11.64 3.43 12.96
CA LEU A 119 -11.43 4.85 12.69
C LEU A 119 -10.67 5.51 13.85
N LEU A 120 -9.58 6.22 13.53
CA LEU A 120 -8.96 7.13 14.48
C LEU A 120 -9.91 8.32 14.68
N ARG A 121 -10.63 8.33 15.81
CA ARG A 121 -11.59 9.37 16.20
C ARG A 121 -10.90 10.57 16.83
#